data_AF-A0A7V5S8I5-F1
#
_entry.id   AF-A0A7V5S8I5-F1
#
_cell.length_a   1.000
_cell.length_b   1.000
_cell.length_c   1.000
_cell.angle_alpha   90.00
_cell.angle_beta   90.00
_cell.angle_gamma   90.00
#
_symmetry.space_group_name_H-M   'P 1'
#
loop_
_entity.id
_entity.type
_entity.pdbx_description
1 polymer ?
#
loop_
_entity_poly.entity_id
_entity_poly.type
_entity_poly.pdbx_seq_one_letter_code
_entity_poly.pdbx_strand_id
1 'polypeptide(L)'
;MSLSSLQALADNRDALLLAEVAALLHDVGKLSSRFIDQMSADPSSLSQDFEHESAITQQDFVNAQFVDVLKQRALRDKLRLSGISNNEQLGQPLDLILHHDKARHSAFLVRLLNRCDGSDSGADKGTTRQEGLPKETKQQSANTFIATAFGYETQKIDPPGLDKVRVDLTSKLGGQLSNITSQRSAMLEQVKPVYAHSLAETRRSANDVTLWCHSFSVATLYKTSLATFLLNGALDIDHLRWRLLRVNFDVLGLYAKAVKIADLLGYQRAVEEACTQIKQLVEEEYPLGNEVYRDTTGIYFTFPDLDLPADLAQEIRRLIEKI
;
A
#
# COMPACT_ATOMS: atom_id res chain seq x y z
N MET A 1 -15.96 13.40 16.85
CA MET A 1 -16.40 12.78 18.12
C MET A 1 -15.36 11.72 18.45
N SER A 2 -14.93 11.54 19.70
CA SER A 2 -14.00 10.44 20.03
C SER A 2 -14.80 9.13 19.98
N LEU A 3 -14.31 8.16 19.20
CA LEU A 3 -14.87 6.81 19.08
C LEU A 3 -14.12 5.93 20.08
N SER A 4 -14.75 5.65 21.22
CA SER A 4 -14.09 4.93 22.31
C SER A 4 -13.67 3.52 21.90
N SER A 5 -14.41 2.89 21.00
CA SER A 5 -14.07 1.55 20.47
C SER A 5 -12.80 1.55 19.62
N LEU A 6 -12.43 2.71 19.05
CA LEU A 6 -11.28 2.88 18.17
C LEU A 6 -10.18 3.75 18.78
N GLN A 7 -10.25 4.06 20.07
CA GLN A 7 -9.30 4.96 20.73
C GLN A 7 -7.86 4.47 20.59
N ALA A 8 -7.62 3.15 20.64
CA ALA A 8 -6.31 2.57 20.40
C ALA A 8 -5.73 2.93 19.02
N LEU A 9 -6.57 3.07 17.99
CA LEU A 9 -6.10 3.49 16.66
C LEU A 9 -5.75 4.98 16.64
N ALA A 10 -6.56 5.82 17.28
CA ALA A 10 -6.29 7.25 17.39
C ALA A 10 -4.99 7.52 18.15
N ASP A 11 -4.76 6.80 19.25
CA ASP A 11 -3.54 6.91 20.06
C ASP A 11 -2.27 6.47 19.32
N ASN A 12 -2.42 5.58 18.33
CA ASN A 12 -1.34 5.03 17.51
C ASN A 12 -1.36 5.54 16.06
N ARG A 13 -2.12 6.58 15.77
CA ARG A 13 -2.39 7.04 14.40
C ARG A 13 -1.12 7.29 13.60
N ASP A 14 -0.21 8.09 14.15
CA ASP A 14 1.04 8.44 13.47
C ASP A 14 1.91 7.20 13.18
N ALA A 15 1.92 6.22 14.09
CA ALA A 15 2.65 4.97 13.91
C ALA A 15 2.03 4.09 12.81
N LEU A 16 0.70 3.97 12.76
CA LEU A 16 -0.02 3.23 11.73
C LEU A 16 0.16 3.83 10.33
N LEU A 17 0.05 5.16 10.22
CA LEU A 17 0.25 5.86 8.94
C LEU A 17 1.70 5.78 8.46
N LEU A 18 2.68 5.83 9.38
CA LEU A 18 4.08 5.63 9.04
C LEU A 18 4.38 4.19 8.62
N ALA A 19 3.78 3.22 9.31
CA ALA A 19 3.91 1.81 8.98
C ALA A 19 3.31 1.51 7.59
N GLU A 20 2.14 2.08 7.28
CA GLU A 20 1.54 2.01 5.94
C GLU A 20 2.47 2.57 4.86
N VAL A 21 2.96 3.79 5.03
CA VAL A 21 3.79 4.43 4.00
C VAL A 21 5.14 3.73 3.85
N ALA A 22 5.72 3.24 4.93
CA ALA A 22 6.93 2.43 4.83
C ALA A 22 6.67 1.11 4.09
N ALA A 23 5.53 0.46 4.34
CA ALA A 23 5.10 -0.72 3.58
C ALA A 23 4.80 -0.38 2.11
N LEU A 24 4.24 0.78 1.79
CA LEU A 24 4.02 1.22 0.41
C LEU A 24 5.34 1.37 -0.36
N LEU A 25 6.43 1.72 0.34
CA LEU A 25 7.74 1.96 -0.25
C LEU A 25 8.67 0.73 -0.20
N HIS A 26 8.21 -0.41 0.33
CA HIS A 26 9.05 -1.58 0.61
C HIS A 26 9.79 -2.10 -0.62
N ASP A 27 9.20 -1.90 -1.79
CA ASP A 27 9.64 -2.42 -3.08
C ASP A 27 10.20 -1.33 -4.01
N VAL A 28 10.58 -0.17 -3.47
CA VAL A 28 11.09 0.97 -4.25
C VAL A 28 12.29 0.62 -5.15
N GLY A 29 13.07 -0.41 -4.79
CA GLY A 29 14.17 -0.89 -5.61
C GLY A 29 13.76 -1.56 -6.93
N LYS A 30 12.51 -2.05 -7.04
CA LYS A 30 11.96 -2.60 -8.29
C LYS A 30 11.77 -1.53 -9.37
N LEU A 31 11.73 -0.25 -8.99
CA LEU A 31 11.80 0.88 -9.95
C LEU A 31 13.21 1.02 -10.52
N SER A 32 13.76 -0.01 -11.17
CA SER A 32 15.12 0.03 -11.70
C SER A 32 15.27 -0.70 -13.03
N SER A 33 16.19 -0.22 -13.85
CA SER A 33 16.56 -0.91 -15.09
C SER A 33 17.13 -2.30 -14.80
N ARG A 34 17.92 -2.43 -13.72
CA ARG A 34 18.52 -3.69 -13.28
C ARG A 34 17.48 -4.73 -12.89
N PHE A 35 16.39 -4.34 -12.23
CA PHE A 35 15.28 -5.24 -11.90
C PHE A 35 14.63 -5.80 -13.17
N ILE A 36 14.29 -4.92 -14.13
CA ILE A 36 13.68 -5.33 -15.41
C ILE A 36 14.60 -6.28 -16.18
N ASP A 37 15.90 -5.96 -16.25
CA ASP A 37 16.89 -6.80 -16.92
C ASP A 37 17.04 -8.17 -16.23
N GLN A 38 17.23 -8.21 -14.91
CA GLN A 38 17.35 -9.46 -14.13
C GLN A 38 16.12 -10.38 -14.30
N MET A 39 14.93 -9.78 -14.30
CA MET A 39 13.67 -10.52 -14.38
C MET A 39 13.29 -10.91 -15.81
N SER A 40 14.04 -10.46 -16.82
CA SER A 40 13.83 -10.81 -18.21
C SER A 40 14.20 -12.26 -18.56
N ALA A 41 13.87 -12.68 -19.78
CA ALA A 41 14.24 -13.96 -20.36
C ALA A 41 15.74 -14.03 -20.77
N ASP A 42 16.37 -12.88 -20.93
CA ASP A 42 17.72 -12.68 -21.48
C ASP A 42 18.54 -11.70 -20.62
N PRO A 43 18.71 -11.95 -19.31
CA PRO A 43 19.35 -11.01 -18.39
C PRO A 43 20.83 -10.81 -18.71
N SER A 44 21.31 -9.57 -18.63
CA SER A 44 22.75 -9.28 -18.71
C SER A 44 23.50 -9.79 -17.47
N SER A 45 24.80 -10.03 -17.61
CA SER A 45 25.66 -10.45 -16.49
C SER A 45 25.74 -9.38 -15.37
N LEU A 46 25.44 -8.12 -15.67
CA LEU A 46 25.48 -7.02 -14.70
C LEU A 46 24.29 -7.04 -13.72
N SER A 47 23.23 -7.78 -14.04
CA SER A 47 21.99 -7.82 -13.26
C SER A 47 21.72 -9.17 -12.60
N GLN A 48 22.57 -10.19 -12.81
CA GLN A 48 22.33 -11.55 -12.29
C GLN A 48 22.19 -11.60 -10.76
N ASP A 49 23.01 -10.82 -10.05
CA ASP A 49 23.02 -10.73 -8.57
C ASP A 49 22.39 -9.43 -8.07
N PHE A 50 21.45 -8.85 -8.83
CA PHE A 50 20.75 -7.66 -8.37
C PHE A 50 19.73 -8.04 -7.28
N GLU A 51 19.81 -7.35 -6.14
CA GLU A 51 18.87 -7.50 -5.02
C GLU A 51 18.20 -6.13 -4.84
N HIS A 52 16.93 -6.02 -5.22
CA HIS A 52 16.24 -4.73 -5.21
C HIS A 52 16.08 -4.19 -3.79
N GLU A 53 15.99 -5.07 -2.79
CA GLU A 53 15.93 -4.76 -1.37
C GLU A 53 17.22 -4.13 -0.86
N SER A 54 18.40 -4.65 -1.23
CA SER A 54 19.69 -4.17 -0.73
C SER A 54 20.27 -3.04 -1.58
N ALA A 55 19.83 -2.92 -2.84
CA ALA A 55 20.25 -1.88 -3.78
C ALA A 55 20.03 -0.45 -3.27
N ILE A 56 19.02 -0.22 -2.43
CA ILE A 56 18.77 1.11 -1.84
C ILE A 56 19.90 1.63 -0.94
N THR A 57 20.83 0.77 -0.53
CA THR A 57 22.02 1.16 0.24
C THR A 57 23.22 1.51 -0.64
N GLN A 58 23.15 1.22 -1.94
CA GLN A 58 24.20 1.53 -2.90
C GLN A 58 24.24 3.03 -3.18
N GLN A 59 25.44 3.54 -3.43
CA GLN A 59 25.65 4.94 -3.77
C GLN A 59 24.85 5.31 -5.02
N ASP A 60 24.19 6.48 -4.97
CA ASP A 60 23.41 7.07 -6.06
C ASP A 60 22.22 6.24 -6.59
N PHE A 61 21.89 5.10 -5.95
CA PHE A 61 20.75 4.29 -6.36
C PHE A 61 19.42 4.98 -5.99
N VAL A 62 19.35 5.56 -4.79
CA VAL A 62 18.27 6.44 -4.33
C VAL A 62 18.88 7.72 -3.76
N ASN A 63 18.05 8.72 -3.50
CA ASN A 63 18.50 9.93 -2.81
C ASN A 63 19.09 9.58 -1.42
N ALA A 64 20.29 10.07 -1.10
CA ALA A 64 20.95 9.75 0.18
C ALA A 64 20.15 10.20 1.42
N GLN A 65 19.50 11.38 1.34
CA GLN A 65 18.68 11.90 2.43
C GLN A 65 17.47 10.99 2.71
N PHE A 66 16.92 10.33 1.70
CA PHE A 66 15.84 9.36 1.88
C PHE A 66 16.27 8.21 2.80
N VAL A 67 17.44 7.62 2.54
CA VAL A 67 18.00 6.53 3.35
C VAL A 67 18.35 7.03 4.75
N ASP A 68 18.95 8.22 4.85
CA ASP A 68 19.31 8.80 6.14
C ASP A 68 18.09 9.03 7.03
N VAL A 69 16.98 9.53 6.46
CA VAL A 69 15.72 9.72 7.18
C VAL A 69 15.14 8.39 7.67
N LEU A 70 15.18 7.34 6.85
CA LEU A 70 14.70 6.00 7.25
C LEU A 70 15.52 5.38 8.40
N LYS A 71 16.77 5.81 8.58
CA LYS A 71 17.67 5.41 9.69
C LYS A 71 17.49 6.27 10.95
N GLN A 72 16.75 7.38 10.88
CA GLN A 72 16.63 8.30 12.01
C GLN A 72 15.91 7.63 13.18
N ARG A 73 16.52 7.75 14.35
CA ARG A 73 15.92 7.29 15.62
C ARG A 73 14.54 7.90 15.86
N ALA A 74 14.33 9.16 15.49
CA ALA A 74 13.04 9.82 15.65
C ALA A 74 11.92 9.09 14.87
N LEU A 75 12.22 8.62 13.66
CA LEU A 75 11.25 7.89 12.83
C LEU A 75 11.00 6.49 13.39
N ARG A 76 12.05 5.82 13.87
CA ARG A 76 11.94 4.54 14.60
C ARG A 76 11.07 4.68 15.85
N ASP A 77 11.27 5.74 16.65
CA ASP A 77 10.51 5.94 17.88
C ASP A 77 9.03 6.29 17.58
N LYS A 78 8.73 6.92 16.44
CA LYS A 78 7.36 7.11 15.94
C LYS A 78 6.65 5.81 15.51
N LEU A 79 7.38 4.77 15.09
CA LEU A 79 6.81 3.47 14.74
C LEU A 79 6.40 2.62 15.96
N ARG A 80 6.60 3.10 17.19
CA ARG A 80 6.23 2.35 18.40
C ARG A 80 4.72 2.30 18.55
N LEU A 81 4.16 1.09 18.38
CA LEU A 81 2.76 0.80 18.62
C LEU A 81 2.56 0.38 20.09
N SER A 82 1.50 0.89 20.72
CA SER A 82 1.09 0.46 22.06
C SER A 82 0.68 -1.01 22.04
N GLY A 83 0.92 -1.73 23.14
CA GLY A 83 0.55 -3.15 23.27
C GLY A 83 1.61 -4.12 22.78
N ILE A 84 2.60 -3.68 22.00
CA ILE A 84 3.77 -4.51 21.70
C ILE A 84 4.68 -4.57 22.92
N SER A 85 5.10 -5.78 23.29
CA SER A 85 6.01 -6.01 24.43
C SER A 85 7.33 -5.27 24.23
N ASN A 86 7.84 -4.64 25.29
CA ASN A 86 9.14 -3.96 25.25
C ASN A 86 10.32 -4.88 24.87
N ASN A 87 10.16 -6.19 25.04
CA ASN A 87 11.16 -7.19 24.68
C ASN A 87 11.09 -7.61 23.20
N GLU A 88 10.03 -7.22 22.49
CA GLU A 88 9.87 -7.50 21.07
C GLU A 88 10.64 -6.47 20.23
N GLN A 89 11.47 -6.96 19.31
CA GLN A 89 12.12 -6.08 18.34
C GLN A 89 11.07 -5.65 17.32
N LEU A 90 10.82 -4.34 17.22
CA LEU A 90 9.88 -3.81 16.22
C LEU A 90 10.49 -3.77 14.82
N GLY A 91 11.78 -3.42 14.72
CA GLY A 91 12.41 -2.96 13.48
C GLY A 91 12.36 -1.45 13.33
N GLN A 92 12.93 -0.93 12.26
CA GLN A 92 12.88 0.47 11.84
C GLN A 92 12.33 0.57 10.40
N PRO A 93 11.93 1.76 9.92
CA PRO A 93 11.35 1.91 8.59
C PRO A 93 12.24 1.34 7.47
N LEU A 94 13.57 1.50 7.57
CA LEU A 94 14.50 0.96 6.59
C LEU A 94 14.46 -0.58 6.51
N ASP A 95 14.26 -1.27 7.64
CA ASP A 95 14.25 -2.74 7.67
C ASP A 95 13.07 -3.31 6.87
N LEU A 96 11.97 -2.56 6.78
CA LEU A 96 10.81 -2.91 5.96
C LEU A 96 11.14 -2.91 4.47
N ILE A 97 12.18 -2.19 4.04
CA ILE A 97 12.68 -2.27 2.66
C ILE A 97 13.73 -3.38 2.55
N LEU A 98 14.74 -3.37 3.42
CA LEU A 98 15.90 -4.26 3.30
C LEU A 98 15.60 -5.74 3.54
N HIS A 99 14.54 -6.05 4.29
CA HIS A 99 14.31 -7.38 4.84
C HIS A 99 12.88 -7.89 4.66
N HIS A 100 12.07 -7.27 3.79
CA HIS A 100 10.68 -7.69 3.55
C HIS A 100 10.56 -9.14 3.05
N ASP A 101 11.62 -9.68 2.45
CA ASP A 101 11.70 -11.06 1.98
C ASP A 101 12.05 -12.08 3.10
N LYS A 102 12.43 -11.61 4.30
CA LYS A 102 12.92 -12.45 5.40
C LYS A 102 11.79 -12.90 6.34
N ALA A 103 11.16 -14.03 6.01
CA ALA A 103 10.07 -14.63 6.81
C ALA A 103 10.38 -14.93 8.29
N ARG A 104 11.66 -15.09 8.65
CA ARG A 104 12.13 -15.40 10.03
C ARG A 104 12.95 -14.26 10.65
N HIS A 105 12.71 -13.02 10.22
CA HIS A 105 13.39 -11.86 10.78
C HIS A 105 13.06 -11.66 12.28
N SER A 106 14.00 -11.13 13.06
CA SER A 106 13.80 -10.90 14.50
C SER A 106 12.78 -9.79 14.79
N ALA A 107 12.63 -8.85 13.86
CA ALA A 107 11.70 -7.73 13.97
C ALA A 107 10.25 -8.11 13.60
N PHE A 108 9.29 -7.77 14.47
CA PHE A 108 7.86 -8.01 14.30
C PHE A 108 7.30 -7.39 13.02
N LEU A 109 7.58 -6.10 12.79
CA LEU A 109 7.03 -5.36 11.66
C LEU A 109 7.51 -5.96 10.32
N VAL A 110 8.75 -6.43 10.26
CA VAL A 110 9.31 -7.12 9.08
C VAL A 110 8.61 -8.45 8.83
N ARG A 111 8.41 -9.28 9.87
CA ARG A 111 7.70 -10.56 9.72
C ARG A 111 6.26 -10.35 9.25
N LEU A 112 5.57 -9.35 9.80
CA LEU A 112 4.20 -9.05 9.42
C LEU A 112 4.11 -8.53 7.97
N LEU A 113 5.03 -7.66 7.55
CA LEU A 113 5.10 -7.18 6.18
C LEU A 113 5.32 -8.33 5.20
N ASN A 114 6.26 -9.23 5.51
CA ASN A 114 6.52 -10.43 4.70
C ASN A 114 5.26 -11.30 4.50
N ARG A 115 4.41 -11.42 5.53
CA ARG A 115 3.15 -12.19 5.43
C ARG A 115 2.12 -11.48 4.56
N CYS A 116 2.03 -10.16 4.64
CA CYS A 116 1.15 -9.36 3.78
C CYS A 116 1.62 -9.41 2.31
N ASP A 117 2.93 -9.24 2.08
CA ASP A 117 3.58 -9.34 0.77
C ASP A 117 3.39 -10.73 0.12
N GLY A 118 3.60 -11.80 0.90
CA GLY A 118 3.36 -13.17 0.44
C GLY A 118 1.89 -13.46 0.13
N SER A 119 0.96 -12.89 0.91
CA SER A 119 -0.49 -13.07 0.67
C SER A 119 -0.93 -12.41 -0.63
N ASP A 120 -0.47 -11.18 -0.88
CA ASP A 120 -0.78 -10.42 -2.10
C ASP A 120 -0.14 -11.04 -3.34
N SER A 121 1.19 -11.21 -3.31
CA SER A 121 1.92 -11.77 -4.46
C SER A 121 1.53 -13.22 -4.78
N GLY A 122 1.11 -14.00 -3.78
CA GLY A 122 0.58 -15.35 -3.96
C GLY A 122 -0.77 -15.36 -4.68
N ALA A 123 -1.66 -14.42 -4.37
CA ALA A 123 -2.94 -14.27 -5.03
C ALA A 123 -2.76 -13.87 -6.51
N ASP A 124 -1.90 -12.88 -6.79
CA ASP A 124 -1.67 -12.35 -8.13
C ASP A 124 -1.05 -13.36 -9.09
N LYS A 125 -0.14 -14.20 -8.60
CA LYS A 125 0.47 -15.25 -9.43
C LYS A 125 -0.53 -16.33 -9.82
N GLY A 126 -1.63 -16.49 -9.09
CA GLY A 126 -2.70 -17.44 -9.41
C GLY A 126 -2.24 -18.91 -9.49
N THR A 127 -1.06 -19.24 -8.97
CA THR A 127 -0.50 -20.58 -9.07
C THR A 127 -0.58 -21.33 -7.76
N THR A 128 -1.07 -22.57 -7.79
CA THR A 128 -0.89 -23.56 -6.70
C THR A 128 0.52 -24.17 -6.71
N ARG A 129 1.39 -23.74 -7.63
CA ARG A 129 2.77 -24.22 -7.77
C ARG A 129 3.66 -23.55 -6.75
N GLN A 130 4.43 -24.33 -6.00
CA GLN A 130 5.45 -23.80 -5.08
C GLN A 130 6.50 -22.93 -5.78
N GLU A 131 6.67 -23.08 -7.11
CA GLU A 131 7.68 -22.39 -7.92
C GLU A 131 7.17 -21.14 -8.65
N GLY A 132 5.89 -20.76 -8.50
CA GLY A 132 5.29 -19.59 -9.16
C GLY A 132 5.07 -19.77 -10.67
N LEU A 133 5.10 -18.66 -11.41
CA LEU A 133 4.89 -18.65 -12.87
C LEU A 133 6.11 -19.23 -13.64
N PRO A 134 5.89 -19.98 -14.75
CA PRO A 134 6.97 -20.61 -15.52
C PRO A 134 8.00 -19.62 -16.06
N LYS A 135 9.28 -20.00 -16.17
CA LYS A 135 10.35 -19.12 -16.69
C LYS A 135 10.11 -18.69 -18.14
N GLU A 136 9.39 -19.49 -18.91
CA GLU A 136 9.04 -19.26 -20.31
C GLU A 136 8.05 -18.09 -20.48
N THR A 137 7.40 -17.67 -19.39
CA THR A 137 6.50 -16.51 -19.39
C THR A 137 7.26 -15.18 -19.23
N LYS A 138 8.57 -15.21 -18.98
CA LYS A 138 9.40 -14.01 -18.89
C LYS A 138 9.37 -13.23 -20.20
N GLN A 139 9.33 -11.91 -20.08
CA GLN A 139 9.45 -11.00 -21.20
C GLN A 139 10.92 -10.77 -21.56
N GLN A 140 11.21 -10.38 -22.81
CA GLN A 140 12.57 -10.00 -23.18
C GLN A 140 12.94 -8.66 -22.54
N SER A 141 14.22 -8.48 -22.21
CA SER A 141 14.75 -7.27 -21.57
C SER A 141 14.36 -6.00 -22.34
N ALA A 142 14.56 -6.02 -23.66
CA ALA A 142 14.24 -4.92 -24.56
C ALA A 142 12.74 -4.76 -24.84
N ASN A 143 11.89 -5.73 -24.46
CA ASN A 143 10.47 -5.81 -24.80
C ASN A 143 9.64 -6.25 -23.58
N THR A 144 9.72 -5.48 -22.50
CA THR A 144 8.89 -5.66 -21.31
C THR A 144 7.69 -4.70 -21.35
N PHE A 145 6.49 -5.23 -21.18
CA PHE A 145 5.22 -4.51 -21.27
C PHE A 145 4.35 -4.70 -20.03
N ILE A 146 3.61 -3.65 -19.70
CA ILE A 146 2.43 -3.70 -18.84
C ILE A 146 1.24 -4.13 -19.69
N ALA A 147 0.46 -5.08 -19.19
CA ALA A 147 -0.77 -5.55 -19.83
C ALA A 147 -2.03 -5.07 -19.09
N THR A 148 -3.17 -5.27 -19.71
CA THR A 148 -4.46 -5.27 -19.01
C THR A 148 -4.77 -6.66 -18.48
N ALA A 149 -5.76 -6.78 -17.59
CA ALA A 149 -6.29 -8.07 -17.13
C ALA A 149 -6.81 -8.99 -18.27
N PHE A 150 -6.99 -8.44 -19.48
CA PHE A 150 -7.37 -9.18 -20.68
C PHE A 150 -6.18 -9.53 -21.59
N GLY A 151 -4.95 -9.26 -21.15
CA GLY A 151 -3.72 -9.59 -21.87
C GLY A 151 -3.30 -8.58 -22.96
N TYR A 152 -3.98 -7.44 -23.10
CA TYR A 152 -3.54 -6.39 -24.03
C TYR A 152 -2.35 -5.64 -23.47
N GLU A 153 -1.19 -5.69 -24.14
CA GLU A 153 0.00 -4.92 -23.80
C GLU A 153 -0.22 -3.42 -24.12
N THR A 154 -0.34 -2.58 -23.09
CA THR A 154 -0.72 -1.17 -23.20
C THR A 154 0.46 -0.22 -23.15
N GLN A 155 1.52 -0.59 -22.44
CA GLN A 155 2.68 0.26 -22.23
C GLN A 155 3.96 -0.56 -22.24
N LYS A 156 4.91 -0.15 -23.07
CA LYS A 156 6.29 -0.64 -23.00
C LYS A 156 7.03 0.08 -21.87
N ILE A 157 7.71 -0.67 -21.00
CA ILE A 157 8.55 -0.10 -19.94
C ILE A 157 9.75 0.60 -20.57
N ASP A 158 10.13 1.76 -20.01
CA ASP A 158 11.37 2.49 -20.30
C ASP A 158 12.36 2.29 -19.13
N PRO A 159 13.26 1.29 -19.17
CA PRO A 159 14.10 0.96 -18.02
C PRO A 159 15.02 2.10 -17.55
N PRO A 160 15.72 2.85 -18.43
CA PRO A 160 16.48 4.04 -18.02
C PRO A 160 15.60 5.12 -17.37
N GLY A 161 14.37 5.27 -17.85
CA GLY A 161 13.38 6.16 -17.25
C GLY A 161 13.07 5.79 -15.79
N LEU A 162 12.97 4.50 -15.47
CA LEU A 162 12.72 4.00 -14.10
C LEU A 162 13.79 4.47 -13.10
N ASP A 163 15.06 4.43 -13.50
CA ASP A 163 16.17 4.86 -12.62
C ASP A 163 16.07 6.34 -12.27
N LYS A 164 15.75 7.18 -13.26
CA LYS A 164 15.57 8.62 -13.06
C LYS A 164 14.38 8.90 -12.15
N VAL A 165 13.21 8.31 -12.42
CA VAL A 165 12.01 8.58 -11.61
C VAL A 165 12.14 8.04 -10.19
N ARG A 166 12.92 6.97 -9.97
CA ARG A 166 13.24 6.46 -8.61
C ARG A 166 14.02 7.49 -7.80
N VAL A 167 15.07 8.06 -8.37
CA VAL A 167 15.87 9.10 -7.70
C VAL A 167 15.03 10.36 -7.46
N ASP A 168 14.27 10.81 -8.46
CA ASP A 168 13.39 11.97 -8.33
C ASP A 168 12.31 11.76 -7.26
N LEU A 169 11.67 10.58 -7.23
CA LEU A 169 10.68 10.22 -6.20
C LEU A 169 11.30 10.24 -4.80
N THR A 170 12.39 9.52 -4.59
CA THR A 170 13.03 9.42 -3.27
C THR A 170 13.54 10.77 -2.75
N SER A 171 13.95 11.68 -3.66
CA SER A 171 14.33 13.06 -3.29
C SER A 171 13.17 13.86 -2.69
N LYS A 172 11.94 13.63 -3.15
CA LYS A 172 10.73 14.33 -2.67
C LYS A 172 10.23 13.74 -1.35
N LEU A 173 10.26 12.41 -1.22
CA LEU A 173 9.70 11.70 -0.07
C LEU A 173 10.54 11.87 1.21
N GLY A 174 11.86 12.07 1.11
CA GLY A 174 12.76 12.11 2.26
C GLY A 174 12.31 13.08 3.36
N GLY A 175 11.94 14.31 3.01
CA GLY A 175 11.47 15.30 4.00
C GLY A 175 10.05 15.07 4.53
N GLN A 176 9.22 14.32 3.80
CA GLN A 176 7.80 14.12 4.10
C GLN A 176 7.56 13.05 5.17
N LEU A 177 8.43 12.03 5.22
CA LEU A 177 8.36 10.93 6.19
C LEU A 177 8.32 11.40 7.65
N SER A 178 8.98 12.52 7.96
CA SER A 178 9.00 13.08 9.32
C SER A 178 7.64 13.64 9.79
N ASN A 179 6.75 14.00 8.86
CA ASN A 179 5.45 14.64 9.12
C ASN A 179 4.30 13.81 8.54
N ILE A 180 4.31 12.50 8.80
CA ILE A 180 3.47 11.54 8.10
C ILE A 180 1.98 11.88 8.09
N THR A 181 1.42 12.31 9.22
CA THR A 181 -0.02 12.56 9.36
C THR A 181 -0.52 13.67 8.45
N SER A 182 0.30 14.69 8.17
CA SER A 182 -0.07 15.76 7.23
C SER A 182 0.43 15.52 5.81
N GLN A 183 1.28 14.51 5.59
CA GLN A 183 1.91 14.24 4.30
C GLN A 183 1.45 12.95 3.64
N ARG A 184 0.73 12.07 4.36
CA ARG A 184 0.28 10.75 3.87
C ARG A 184 -0.35 10.84 2.48
N SER A 185 -1.41 11.64 2.36
CA SER A 185 -2.17 11.76 1.10
C SER A 185 -1.32 12.32 -0.04
N ALA A 186 -0.49 13.34 0.26
CA ALA A 186 0.47 13.88 -0.72
C ALA A 186 1.53 12.84 -1.14
N MET A 187 1.97 11.95 -0.24
CA MET A 187 2.92 10.89 -0.57
C MET A 187 2.26 9.83 -1.46
N LEU A 188 1.04 9.39 -1.16
CA LEU A 188 0.29 8.46 -2.02
C LEU A 188 0.08 9.05 -3.43
N GLU A 189 -0.28 10.33 -3.52
CA GLU A 189 -0.43 11.05 -4.80
C GLU A 189 0.87 11.15 -5.61
N GLN A 190 2.02 11.22 -4.93
CA GLN A 190 3.33 11.24 -5.59
C GLN A 190 3.81 9.85 -6.01
N VAL A 191 3.56 8.82 -5.18
CA VAL A 191 4.02 7.44 -5.42
C VAL A 191 3.18 6.78 -6.53
N LYS A 192 1.85 6.93 -6.48
CA LYS A 192 0.91 6.29 -7.42
C LYS A 192 1.28 6.45 -8.90
N PRO A 193 1.49 7.67 -9.45
CA PRO A 193 1.79 7.81 -10.86
C PRO A 193 3.14 7.19 -11.23
N VAL A 194 4.13 7.15 -10.32
CA VAL A 194 5.43 6.53 -10.61
C VAL A 194 5.30 5.00 -10.62
N TYR A 195 4.69 4.44 -9.58
CA TYR A 195 4.56 3.00 -9.41
C TYR A 195 3.59 2.37 -10.42
N ALA A 196 2.57 3.11 -10.89
CA ALA A 196 1.64 2.64 -11.91
C ALA A 196 2.29 2.43 -13.30
N HIS A 197 3.47 3.01 -13.54
CA HIS A 197 4.21 2.86 -14.80
C HIS A 197 5.37 1.85 -14.68
N SER A 198 5.37 1.02 -13.64
CA SER A 198 6.32 -0.08 -13.43
C SER A 198 5.59 -1.37 -13.06
N LEU A 199 6.30 -2.50 -13.08
CA LEU A 199 5.76 -3.84 -12.83
C LEU A 199 6.18 -4.38 -11.47
N ALA A 200 5.23 -5.01 -10.77
CA ALA A 200 5.51 -5.86 -9.61
C ALA A 200 5.92 -7.27 -10.05
N GLU A 201 5.25 -7.78 -11.08
CA GLU A 201 5.49 -9.06 -11.72
C GLU A 201 5.72 -8.84 -13.22
N THR A 202 6.88 -9.27 -13.73
CA THR A 202 7.29 -8.99 -15.12
C THR A 202 6.89 -10.09 -16.10
N ARG A 203 6.42 -11.23 -15.62
CA ARG A 203 6.02 -12.37 -16.44
C ARG A 203 4.65 -12.16 -17.08
N ARG A 204 4.50 -12.60 -18.33
CA ARG A 204 3.20 -12.68 -19.01
C ARG A 204 2.23 -13.52 -18.20
N SER A 205 0.95 -13.15 -18.25
CA SER A 205 -0.17 -13.65 -17.41
C SER A 205 -0.27 -13.07 -16.00
N ALA A 206 0.67 -12.21 -15.58
CA ALA A 206 0.56 -11.41 -14.36
C ALA A 206 1.19 -10.00 -14.48
N ASN A 207 1.63 -9.63 -15.69
CA ASN A 207 2.18 -8.31 -16.01
C ASN A 207 1.10 -7.23 -16.19
N ASP A 208 -0.14 -7.53 -15.79
CA ASP A 208 -1.21 -6.57 -15.53
C ASP A 208 -1.15 -6.01 -14.11
N VAL A 209 -0.34 -6.60 -13.23
CA VAL A 209 -0.07 -6.12 -11.88
C VAL A 209 1.09 -5.11 -11.90
N THR A 210 0.73 -3.83 -11.79
CA THR A 210 1.71 -2.75 -11.63
C THR A 210 2.35 -2.78 -10.24
N LEU A 211 3.50 -2.10 -10.11
CA LEU A 211 4.12 -1.90 -8.80
C LEU A 211 3.18 -1.19 -7.83
N TRP A 212 2.31 -0.29 -8.34
CA TRP A 212 1.33 0.39 -7.49
C TRP A 212 0.29 -0.58 -6.94
N CYS A 213 -0.26 -1.45 -7.79
CA CYS A 213 -1.25 -2.45 -7.38
C CYS A 213 -0.73 -3.30 -6.21
N HIS A 214 0.46 -3.86 -6.40
CA HIS A 214 1.11 -4.69 -5.39
C HIS A 214 1.44 -3.91 -4.11
N SER A 215 2.25 -2.84 -4.21
CA SER A 215 2.72 -2.15 -3.01
C SER A 215 1.59 -1.46 -2.24
N PHE A 216 0.55 -0.93 -2.91
CA PHE A 216 -0.61 -0.36 -2.25
C PHE A 216 -1.48 -1.42 -1.57
N SER A 217 -1.67 -2.58 -2.22
CA SER A 217 -2.39 -3.71 -1.62
C SER A 217 -1.67 -4.22 -0.38
N VAL A 218 -0.35 -4.47 -0.46
CA VAL A 218 0.48 -4.86 0.68
C VAL A 218 0.41 -3.85 1.82
N ALA A 219 0.56 -2.55 1.54
CA ALA A 219 0.45 -1.50 2.55
C ALA A 219 -0.92 -1.47 3.23
N THR A 220 -1.99 -1.72 2.45
CA THR A 220 -3.37 -1.75 2.93
C THR A 220 -3.63 -2.95 3.85
N LEU A 221 -3.20 -4.15 3.44
CA LEU A 221 -3.28 -5.36 4.26
C LEU A 221 -2.44 -5.23 5.54
N TYR A 222 -1.26 -4.61 5.42
CA TYR A 222 -0.36 -4.36 6.53
C TYR A 222 -0.95 -3.41 7.57
N LYS A 223 -1.48 -2.25 7.13
CA LYS A 223 -2.21 -1.32 8.02
C LYS A 223 -3.36 -2.03 8.74
N THR A 224 -4.18 -2.77 8.00
CA THR A 224 -5.36 -3.44 8.55
C THR A 224 -4.98 -4.53 9.56
N SER A 225 -3.87 -5.22 9.35
CA SER A 225 -3.33 -6.21 10.28
C SER A 225 -2.84 -5.56 11.57
N LEU A 226 -2.15 -4.42 11.48
CA LEU A 226 -1.74 -3.64 12.65
C LEU A 226 -2.93 -3.06 13.42
N ALA A 227 -3.97 -2.62 12.71
CA ALA A 227 -5.22 -2.20 13.35
C ALA A 227 -5.90 -3.38 14.08
N THR A 228 -5.90 -4.58 13.48
CA THR A 228 -6.38 -5.82 14.12
C THR A 228 -5.60 -6.11 15.41
N PHE A 229 -4.27 -6.02 15.36
CA PHE A 229 -3.42 -6.20 16.53
C PHE A 229 -3.78 -5.23 17.66
N LEU A 230 -3.93 -3.94 17.36
CA LEU A 230 -4.24 -2.92 18.36
C LEU A 230 -5.62 -3.08 18.99
N LEU A 231 -6.62 -3.46 18.19
CA LEU A 231 -8.00 -3.60 18.66
C LEU A 231 -8.23 -4.91 19.43
N ASN A 232 -7.57 -6.00 19.04
CA ASN A 232 -7.72 -7.30 19.70
C ASN A 232 -6.66 -7.55 20.79
N GLY A 233 -5.59 -6.77 20.83
CA GLY A 233 -4.42 -6.97 21.71
C GLY A 233 -3.52 -8.14 21.31
N ALA A 234 -3.84 -8.84 20.21
CA ALA A 234 -3.07 -9.96 19.68
C ALA A 234 -3.31 -10.11 18.17
N LEU A 235 -2.34 -10.71 17.47
CA LEU A 235 -2.41 -11.02 16.04
C LEU A 235 -1.70 -12.34 15.75
N ASP A 236 -2.40 -13.28 15.11
CA ASP A 236 -1.77 -14.47 14.53
C ASP A 236 -1.20 -14.10 13.15
N ILE A 237 0.11 -13.85 13.11
CA ILE A 237 0.80 -13.43 11.88
C ILE A 237 0.85 -14.53 10.82
N ASP A 238 0.66 -15.80 11.19
CA ASP A 238 0.68 -16.92 10.24
C ASP A 238 -0.71 -17.21 9.65
N HIS A 239 -1.78 -16.69 10.26
CA HIS A 239 -3.16 -16.81 9.78
C HIS A 239 -3.89 -15.47 9.76
N LEU A 240 -3.34 -14.51 9.01
CA LEU A 240 -3.94 -13.18 8.84
C LEU A 240 -5.33 -13.27 8.18
N ARG A 241 -6.24 -12.42 8.66
CA ARG A 241 -7.60 -12.30 8.15
C ARG A 241 -7.99 -10.84 8.00
N TRP A 242 -8.69 -10.56 6.92
CA TRP A 242 -9.20 -9.23 6.59
C TRP A 242 -10.67 -9.34 6.21
N ARG A 243 -11.45 -8.34 6.59
CA ARG A 243 -12.84 -8.14 6.17
C ARG A 243 -12.93 -6.93 5.24
N LEU A 244 -14.11 -6.72 4.66
CA LEU A 244 -14.45 -5.51 3.92
C LEU A 244 -15.48 -4.70 4.68
N LEU A 245 -15.16 -3.44 4.97
CA LEU A 245 -16.15 -2.45 5.40
C LEU A 245 -16.80 -1.89 4.14
N ARG A 246 -18.13 -2.03 4.06
CA ARG A 246 -18.93 -1.55 2.94
C ARG A 246 -19.83 -0.43 3.43
N VAL A 247 -19.73 0.73 2.81
CA VAL A 247 -20.62 1.86 3.05
C VAL A 247 -21.44 2.07 1.79
N ASN A 248 -22.64 1.50 1.80
CA ASN A 248 -23.58 1.57 0.68
C ASN A 248 -24.64 2.63 0.95
N PHE A 249 -24.94 3.42 -0.07
CA PHE A 249 -26.08 4.33 -0.09
C PHE A 249 -26.60 4.40 -1.52
N ASP A 250 -27.89 4.70 -1.68
CA ASP A 250 -28.60 4.62 -2.96
C ASP A 250 -28.24 5.81 -3.88
N VAL A 251 -27.00 5.82 -4.39
CA VAL A 251 -26.46 6.86 -5.29
C VAL A 251 -27.32 6.96 -6.54
N LEU A 252 -27.73 5.83 -7.12
CA LEU A 252 -28.57 5.81 -8.31
C LEU A 252 -29.95 6.40 -8.02
N GLY A 253 -30.57 6.04 -6.90
CA GLY A 253 -31.84 6.63 -6.46
C GLY A 253 -31.73 8.13 -6.14
N LEU A 254 -30.57 8.60 -5.68
CA LEU A 254 -30.30 10.03 -5.53
C LEU A 254 -30.20 10.72 -6.91
N TYR A 255 -29.40 10.19 -7.82
CA TYR A 255 -29.20 10.76 -9.15
C TYR A 255 -30.49 10.77 -9.97
N ALA A 256 -31.35 9.75 -9.82
CA ALA A 256 -32.65 9.67 -10.46
C ALA A 256 -33.62 10.80 -10.06
N LYS A 257 -33.37 11.50 -8.93
CA LYS A 257 -34.17 12.65 -8.50
C LYS A 257 -33.80 13.95 -9.21
N ALA A 258 -32.70 13.97 -9.98
CA ALA A 258 -32.23 15.17 -10.66
C ALA A 258 -33.20 15.57 -11.79
N VAL A 259 -33.66 16.82 -11.77
CA VAL A 259 -34.54 17.37 -12.82
C VAL A 259 -33.70 18.07 -13.90
N LYS A 260 -32.58 18.69 -13.50
CA LYS A 260 -31.65 19.40 -14.37
C LYS A 260 -30.23 18.83 -14.22
N ILE A 261 -29.40 19.09 -15.23
CA ILE A 261 -27.96 18.76 -15.19
C ILE A 261 -27.29 19.37 -13.96
N ALA A 262 -27.67 20.60 -13.57
CA ALA A 262 -27.14 21.25 -12.37
C ALA A 262 -27.47 20.47 -11.07
N ASP A 263 -28.65 19.85 -10.98
CA ASP A 263 -29.04 19.04 -9.83
C ASP A 263 -28.19 17.77 -9.76
N LEU A 264 -28.00 17.11 -10.91
CA LEU A 264 -27.15 15.91 -11.02
C LEU A 264 -25.70 16.21 -10.60
N LEU A 265 -25.12 17.33 -11.08
CA LEU A 265 -23.79 17.78 -10.68
C LEU A 265 -23.74 18.14 -9.18
N GLY A 266 -24.84 18.65 -8.61
CA GLY A 266 -25.00 18.85 -7.17
C GLY A 266 -24.91 17.54 -6.40
N TYR A 267 -25.69 16.54 -6.80
CA TYR A 267 -25.69 15.22 -6.17
C TYR A 267 -24.36 14.48 -6.32
N GLN A 268 -23.70 14.58 -7.47
CA GLN A 268 -22.37 14.01 -7.67
C GLN A 268 -21.36 14.60 -6.69
N ARG A 269 -21.38 15.92 -6.49
CA ARG A 269 -20.50 16.58 -5.51
C ARG A 269 -20.82 16.17 -4.08
N ALA A 270 -22.09 16.08 -3.71
CA ALA A 270 -22.51 15.62 -2.39
C ALA A 270 -22.04 14.18 -2.10
N VAL A 271 -22.17 13.28 -3.07
CA VAL A 271 -21.67 11.90 -2.96
C VAL A 271 -20.15 11.87 -2.81
N GLU A 272 -19.41 12.66 -3.59
CA GLU A 272 -17.95 12.72 -3.50
C GLU A 272 -17.49 13.30 -2.16
N GLU A 273 -18.19 14.32 -1.64
CA GLU A 273 -17.94 14.90 -0.33
C GLU A 273 -18.17 13.87 0.79
N ALA A 274 -19.25 13.09 0.71
CA ALA A 274 -19.55 12.03 1.67
C ALA A 274 -18.46 10.96 1.68
N CYS A 275 -18.08 10.47 0.50
CA CYS A 275 -16.99 9.51 0.34
C CYS A 275 -15.66 10.07 0.88
N THR A 276 -15.36 11.34 0.62
CA THR A 276 -14.13 12.00 1.11
C THR A 276 -14.10 12.06 2.64
N GLN A 277 -15.21 12.44 3.29
CA GLN A 277 -15.30 12.47 4.75
C GLN A 277 -15.18 11.06 5.36
N ILE A 278 -15.79 10.04 4.73
CA ILE A 278 -15.66 8.64 5.17
C ILE A 278 -14.22 8.16 5.04
N LYS A 279 -13.54 8.44 3.92
CA LYS A 279 -12.12 8.11 3.74
C LYS A 279 -11.26 8.74 4.81
N GLN A 280 -11.46 10.04 5.09
CA GLN A 280 -10.70 10.73 6.12
C GLN A 280 -10.87 10.05 7.49
N LEU A 281 -12.11 9.66 7.83
CA LEU A 281 -12.40 8.94 9.06
C LEU A 281 -11.68 7.58 9.14
N VAL A 282 -11.78 6.76 8.07
CA VAL A 282 -11.36 5.34 8.06
C VAL A 282 -9.86 5.16 7.75
N GLU A 283 -9.28 6.02 6.92
CA GLU A 283 -7.88 5.88 6.50
C GLU A 283 -6.91 6.67 7.37
N GLU A 284 -7.36 7.80 7.93
CA GLU A 284 -6.50 8.77 8.61
C GLU A 284 -6.86 8.99 10.09
N GLU A 285 -8.11 9.33 10.42
CA GLU A 285 -8.48 9.61 11.83
C GLU A 285 -8.40 8.36 12.70
N TYR A 286 -8.95 7.25 12.21
CA TYR A 286 -8.87 5.93 12.80
C TYR A 286 -8.34 4.95 11.73
N PRO A 287 -7.01 4.79 11.57
CA PRO A 287 -6.42 4.04 10.45
C PRO A 287 -6.76 2.53 10.47
N LEU A 288 -7.97 2.20 10.04
CA LEU A 288 -8.55 0.86 10.02
C LEU A 288 -8.13 0.07 8.79
N GLY A 289 -8.01 0.76 7.67
CA GLY A 289 -7.76 0.20 6.34
C GLY A 289 -7.68 1.29 5.29
N ASN A 290 -7.74 0.90 4.01
CA ASN A 290 -7.77 1.83 2.87
C ASN A 290 -8.91 1.49 1.92
N GLU A 291 -9.38 2.50 1.17
CA GLU A 291 -10.31 2.28 0.07
C GLU A 291 -9.66 1.38 -0.98
N VAL A 292 -10.31 0.26 -1.25
CA VAL A 292 -9.89 -0.70 -2.29
C VAL A 292 -10.80 -0.66 -3.50
N TYR A 293 -12.03 -0.16 -3.35
CA TYR A 293 -13.00 -0.09 -4.43
C TYR A 293 -14.10 0.95 -4.15
N ARG A 294 -14.62 1.56 -5.22
CA ARG A 294 -15.78 2.44 -5.20
C ARG A 294 -16.52 2.38 -6.52
N ASP A 295 -17.83 2.36 -6.44
CA ASP A 295 -18.73 2.46 -7.59
C ASP A 295 -20.04 3.17 -7.19
N THR A 296 -21.07 3.07 -8.04
CA THR A 296 -22.39 3.65 -7.76
C THR A 296 -23.18 2.93 -6.67
N THR A 297 -22.67 1.83 -6.11
CA THR A 297 -23.31 1.12 -5.00
C THR A 297 -22.72 1.55 -3.66
N GLY A 298 -21.48 2.04 -3.62
CA GLY A 298 -20.86 2.57 -2.42
C GLY A 298 -19.34 2.61 -2.47
N ILE A 299 -18.75 2.76 -1.28
CA ILE A 299 -17.31 2.79 -1.05
C ILE A 299 -16.88 1.65 -0.13
N TYR A 300 -15.75 1.03 -0.43
CA TYR A 300 -15.31 -0.25 0.13
C TYR A 300 -13.87 -0.14 0.66
N PHE A 301 -13.68 -0.53 1.91
CA PHE A 301 -12.40 -0.48 2.60
C PHE A 301 -11.99 -1.87 3.08
N THR A 302 -10.69 -2.15 3.18
CA THR A 302 -10.25 -3.22 4.07
C THR A 302 -10.62 -2.91 5.52
N PHE A 303 -10.85 -3.96 6.30
CA PHE A 303 -11.28 -3.83 7.67
C PHE A 303 -10.71 -4.98 8.53
N PRO A 304 -10.37 -4.73 9.80
CA PRO A 304 -9.95 -5.79 10.73
C PRO A 304 -10.96 -6.93 10.83
N ASP A 305 -10.52 -8.14 11.18
CA ASP A 305 -11.41 -9.30 11.40
C ASP A 305 -12.20 -9.18 12.72
N LEU A 306 -13.08 -8.18 12.80
CA LEU A 306 -13.96 -7.90 13.94
C LEU A 306 -15.33 -7.42 13.48
N ASP A 307 -16.28 -7.41 14.41
CA ASP A 307 -17.63 -6.92 14.15
C ASP A 307 -17.65 -5.40 14.16
N LEU A 308 -18.42 -4.80 13.24
CA LEU A 308 -18.48 -3.35 13.07
C LEU A 308 -18.86 -2.65 14.39
N PRO A 309 -17.98 -1.79 14.95
CA PRO A 309 -18.31 -1.05 16.16
C PRO A 309 -19.51 -0.12 15.96
N ALA A 310 -20.41 -0.10 16.94
CA ALA A 310 -21.66 0.65 16.85
C ALA A 310 -21.43 2.17 16.74
N ASP A 311 -20.42 2.70 17.45
CA ASP A 311 -20.02 4.10 17.41
C ASP A 311 -19.41 4.49 16.04
N LEU A 312 -18.59 3.63 15.43
CA LEU A 312 -18.12 3.82 14.05
C LEU A 312 -19.28 3.85 13.06
N ALA A 313 -20.21 2.89 13.16
CA ALA A 313 -21.38 2.83 12.28
C ALA A 313 -22.26 4.08 12.41
N GLN A 314 -22.45 4.56 13.64
CA GLN A 314 -23.23 5.78 13.90
C GLN A 314 -22.53 7.03 13.38
N GLU A 315 -21.21 7.13 13.53
CA GLU A 315 -20.45 8.27 13.05
C GLU A 315 -20.44 8.35 11.52
N ILE A 316 -20.28 7.22 10.83
CA ILE A 316 -20.39 7.15 9.36
C ILE A 316 -21.77 7.64 8.90
N ARG A 317 -22.85 7.17 9.53
CA ARG A 317 -24.21 7.64 9.21
C ARG A 317 -24.36 9.14 9.41
N ARG A 318 -23.85 9.66 10.53
CA ARG A 318 -23.89 11.09 10.86
C ARG A 318 -23.12 11.94 9.84
N LEU A 319 -21.98 11.48 9.34
CA LEU A 319 -21.23 12.19 8.29
C LEU A 319 -22.02 12.27 6.99
N ILE A 320 -22.69 11.17 6.60
CA ILE A 320 -23.52 11.12 5.39
C ILE A 320 -24.76 12.01 5.53
N GLU A 321 -25.48 11.94 6.65
CA GLU A 321 -26.74 12.69 6.88
C GLU A 321 -26.56 14.21 6.98
N LYS A 322 -25.32 14.68 7.15
CA LYS A 322 -24.99 16.11 7.22
C LYS A 322 -24.88 16.79 5.86
N ILE A 323 -24.70 16.01 4.80
CA ILE A 323 -24.47 16.47 3.43
C ILE A 323 -25.80 16.47 2.68
#